data_AF-X0W864-F1
#
_entry.id   AF-X0W864-F1
#
_cell.length_a   1.000
_cell.length_b   1.000
_cell.length_c   1.000
_cell.angle_alpha   90.00
_cell.angle_beta   90.00
_cell.angle_gamma   90.00
#
_symmetry.space_group_name_H-M   'P 1'
#
loop_
_entity.id
_entity.type
_entity.pdbx_description
1 polymer ?
#
loop_
_entity_poly.entity_id
_entity_poly.type
_entity_poly.pdbx_seq_one_letter_code
_entity_poly.pdbx_strand_id
1 'polypeptide(L)'
;MAKKLQNKAKAKAWEKFSRFIRVRDCLAATGLPFVGVCITCGRRFHIRYLQAGHCLPGRSNAKLFDEKLVFAQCKYCNEVKHGEKKKYEAKMITKYGKAKFEQMKIDAKKIIKYVDYEQLAKTYNDKYIALMKSCGFKTWLELLKQERN
;
A
#
# COMPACT_ATOMS: atom_id res chain seq x y z
N MET A 1 27.88 3.46 -10.00
CA MET A 1 27.36 2.18 -9.47
C MET A 1 26.44 2.35 -8.26
N ALA A 2 26.77 3.21 -7.29
CA ALA A 2 25.96 3.45 -6.08
C ALA A 2 24.47 3.80 -6.32
N LYS A 3 24.17 4.68 -7.28
CA LYS A 3 22.78 5.05 -7.64
C LYS A 3 21.96 3.85 -8.15
N LYS A 4 22.58 2.92 -8.89
CA LYS A 4 21.95 1.69 -9.39
C LYS A 4 21.62 0.75 -8.23
N LEU A 5 22.53 0.62 -7.26
CA LEU A 5 22.32 -0.18 -6.05
C LEU A 5 21.18 0.40 -5.19
N GLN A 6 21.17 1.71 -4.99
CA GLN A 6 20.09 2.40 -4.26
C GLN A 6 18.72 2.20 -4.93
N ASN A 7 18.64 2.27 -6.26
CA ASN A 7 17.40 1.99 -7.00
C ASN A 7 16.93 0.54 -6.81
N LYS A 8 17.85 -0.43 -6.78
CA LYS A 8 17.53 -1.83 -6.53
C LYS A 8 16.98 -2.03 -5.11
N ALA A 9 17.62 -1.44 -4.10
CA ALA A 9 17.15 -1.50 -2.72
C ALA A 9 15.76 -0.85 -2.57
N LYS A 10 15.55 0.31 -3.20
CA LYS A 10 14.25 0.99 -3.24
C LYS A 10 13.16 0.15 -3.89
N ALA A 11 13.46 -0.52 -5.02
CA ALA A 11 12.52 -1.40 -5.70
C ALA A 11 12.14 -2.61 -4.84
N LYS A 12 13.13 -3.22 -4.17
CA LYS A 12 12.91 -4.32 -3.21
C LYS A 12 12.03 -3.86 -2.05
N ALA A 13 12.30 -2.70 -1.47
CA ALA A 13 11.46 -2.13 -0.41
C ALA A 13 10.03 -1.90 -0.88
N TRP A 14 9.86 -1.33 -2.08
CA TRP A 14 8.53 -1.08 -2.67
C TRP A 14 7.75 -2.38 -2.89
N GLU A 15 8.40 -3.44 -3.38
CA GLU A 15 7.76 -4.74 -3.56
C GLU A 15 7.21 -5.29 -2.24
N LYS A 16 8.02 -5.28 -1.18
CA LYS A 16 7.63 -5.78 0.15
C LYS A 16 6.52 -4.93 0.76
N PHE A 17 6.65 -3.60 0.69
CA PHE A 17 5.63 -2.66 1.13
C PHE A 17 4.29 -2.88 0.40
N SER A 18 4.32 -3.00 -0.94
CA SER A 18 3.12 -3.19 -1.75
C SER A 18 2.39 -4.50 -1.43
N ARG A 19 3.11 -5.60 -1.17
CA ARG A 19 2.50 -6.86 -0.71
C ARG A 19 1.89 -6.70 0.67
N PHE A 20 2.61 -6.10 1.62
CA PHE A 20 2.12 -5.84 2.96
C PHE A 20 0.81 -5.01 2.94
N ILE A 21 0.79 -3.86 2.24
CA ILE A 21 -0.40 -2.99 2.16
C ILE A 21 -1.61 -3.75 1.64
N ARG A 22 -1.44 -4.52 0.56
CA ARG A 22 -2.56 -5.25 -0.06
C ARG A 22 -3.12 -6.32 0.88
N VAL A 23 -2.27 -7.12 1.51
CA VAL A 23 -2.73 -8.16 2.45
C VAL A 23 -3.37 -7.53 3.69
N ARG A 24 -2.72 -6.51 4.28
CA ARG A 24 -3.25 -5.73 5.42
C ARG A 24 -4.67 -5.25 5.14
N ASP A 25 -4.89 -4.64 3.97
CA ASP A 25 -6.18 -4.04 3.64
C ASP A 25 -7.22 -5.08 3.22
N CYS A 26 -6.82 -6.20 2.61
CA CYS A 26 -7.73 -7.33 2.36
C CYS A 26 -8.26 -7.90 3.69
N LEU A 27 -7.35 -8.19 4.63
CA LEU A 27 -7.70 -8.67 5.97
C LEU A 27 -8.58 -7.68 6.72
N ALA A 28 -8.21 -6.38 6.72
CA ALA A 28 -8.99 -5.37 7.42
C ALA A 28 -10.40 -5.18 6.84
N ALA A 29 -10.59 -5.40 5.54
CA ALA A 29 -11.88 -5.20 4.87
C ALA A 29 -12.79 -6.43 4.91
N THR A 30 -12.23 -7.65 4.91
CA THR A 30 -13.03 -8.88 4.71
C THR A 30 -12.66 -10.03 5.63
N GLY A 31 -11.59 -9.92 6.41
CA GLY A 31 -11.01 -11.04 7.17
C GLY A 31 -10.22 -12.03 6.31
N LEU A 32 -10.28 -11.93 4.97
CA LEU A 32 -9.56 -12.81 4.05
C LEU A 32 -8.34 -12.08 3.46
N PRO A 33 -7.17 -12.73 3.36
CA PRO A 33 -5.96 -12.08 2.87
C PRO A 33 -5.92 -11.91 1.35
N PHE A 34 -6.85 -12.54 0.62
CA PHE A 34 -6.94 -12.51 -0.84
C PHE A 34 -8.18 -11.78 -1.40
N VAL A 35 -9.09 -11.33 -0.53
CA VAL A 35 -10.26 -10.51 -0.94
C VAL A 35 -10.18 -9.15 -0.29
N GLY A 36 -10.11 -8.10 -1.08
CA GLY A 36 -10.04 -6.72 -0.58
C GLY A 36 -11.06 -5.82 -1.20
N VAL A 37 -11.21 -4.63 -0.62
CA VAL A 37 -12.09 -3.58 -1.10
C VAL A 37 -11.25 -2.42 -1.59
N CYS A 38 -11.52 -1.94 -2.81
CA CYS A 38 -10.85 -0.75 -3.32
C CYS A 38 -11.23 0.48 -2.50
N ILE A 39 -10.23 1.17 -1.94
CA ILE A 39 -10.43 2.33 -1.06
C ILE A 39 -11.30 3.44 -1.69
N THR A 40 -11.22 3.64 -3.01
CA THR A 40 -11.97 4.71 -3.68
C THR A 40 -13.33 4.30 -4.23
N CYS A 41 -13.45 3.15 -4.90
CA CYS A 41 -14.72 2.73 -5.51
C CYS A 41 -15.56 1.78 -4.66
N GLY A 42 -15.03 1.25 -3.55
CA GLY A 42 -15.76 0.39 -2.62
C GLY A 42 -16.08 -1.02 -3.14
N ARG A 43 -15.71 -1.36 -4.38
CA ARG A 43 -15.94 -2.70 -4.94
C ARG A 43 -14.94 -3.71 -4.38
N ARG A 44 -15.37 -4.97 -4.29
CA ARG A 44 -14.55 -6.12 -3.88
C ARG A 44 -13.72 -6.63 -5.05
N PHE A 45 -12.47 -6.99 -4.79
CA PHE A 45 -11.55 -7.55 -5.77
C PHE A 45 -10.73 -8.67 -5.14
N HIS A 46 -10.38 -9.67 -5.95
CA HIS A 46 -9.28 -10.56 -5.60
C HIS A 46 -7.97 -9.75 -5.57
N ILE A 47 -7.06 -10.06 -4.64
CA ILE A 47 -5.83 -9.30 -4.37
C ILE A 47 -4.94 -9.10 -5.61
N ARG A 48 -5.03 -10.01 -6.59
CA ARG A 48 -4.31 -9.95 -7.87
C ARG A 48 -4.67 -8.72 -8.70
N TYR A 49 -5.87 -8.17 -8.49
CA TYR A 49 -6.38 -6.97 -9.15
C TYR A 49 -6.26 -5.70 -8.30
N LEU A 50 -5.71 -5.83 -7.09
CA LEU A 50 -5.43 -4.72 -6.18
C LEU A 50 -3.96 -4.30 -6.28
N GLN A 51 -3.75 -3.00 -6.16
CA GLN A 51 -2.46 -2.32 -6.12
C GLN A 51 -2.34 -1.53 -4.80
N ALA A 52 -1.12 -1.15 -4.42
CA ALA A 52 -0.88 -0.21 -3.33
C ALA A 52 -0.97 1.23 -3.90
N GLY A 53 -2.17 1.82 -3.85
CA GLY A 53 -2.46 3.13 -4.40
C GLY A 53 -2.20 4.26 -3.40
N HIS A 54 -1.53 5.32 -3.85
CA HIS A 54 -1.22 6.50 -3.03
C HIS A 54 -2.37 7.51 -3.05
N CYS A 55 -2.78 7.99 -1.88
CA CYS A 55 -3.75 9.07 -1.75
C CYS A 55 -3.21 10.39 -2.32
N LEU A 56 -1.93 10.71 -2.02
CA LEU A 56 -1.29 11.94 -2.47
C LEU A 56 -0.35 11.64 -3.65
N PRO A 57 -0.39 12.43 -4.74
CA PRO A 57 0.41 12.18 -5.92
C PRO A 57 1.91 12.36 -5.65
N GLY A 58 2.74 11.66 -6.42
CA GLY A 58 4.20 11.73 -6.34
C GLY A 58 4.80 10.65 -5.44
N ARG A 59 6.12 10.43 -5.57
CA ARG A 59 6.84 9.33 -4.92
C ARG A 59 8.06 9.81 -4.11
N SER A 60 7.91 10.95 -3.43
CA SER A 60 8.91 11.46 -2.50
C SER A 60 9.09 10.52 -1.31
N ASN A 61 10.26 10.56 -0.70
CA ASN A 61 10.61 9.72 0.45
C ASN A 61 9.66 9.91 1.64
N ALA A 62 9.07 11.11 1.80
CA ALA A 62 8.12 11.41 2.87
C ALA A 62 6.79 10.62 2.80
N LYS A 63 6.39 10.16 1.60
CA LYS A 63 5.06 9.55 1.40
C LYS A 63 5.06 8.22 0.66
N LEU A 64 6.17 7.86 0.02
CA LEU A 64 6.25 6.62 -0.77
C LEU A 64 5.92 5.38 0.07
N PHE A 65 6.39 5.36 1.31
CA PHE A 65 6.23 4.25 2.27
C PHE A 65 5.35 4.62 3.47
N ASP A 66 4.55 5.69 3.37
CA ASP A 66 3.64 6.08 4.44
C ASP A 66 2.38 5.19 4.40
N GLU A 67 2.33 4.23 5.32
CA GLU A 67 1.20 3.31 5.48
C GLU A 67 -0.15 3.99 5.66
N LYS A 68 -0.17 5.24 6.13
CA LYS A 68 -1.38 6.04 6.31
C LYS A 68 -1.82 6.75 5.04
N LEU A 69 -0.99 6.79 4.00
CA LEU A 69 -1.33 7.41 2.72
C LEU A 69 -1.42 6.39 1.57
N VAL A 70 -1.19 5.10 1.86
CA VAL A 70 -1.21 4.03 0.86
C VAL A 70 -2.15 2.92 1.29
N PHE A 71 -3.10 2.61 0.41
CA PHE A 71 -4.12 1.59 0.62
C PHE A 71 -4.38 0.78 -0.65
N ALA A 72 -5.04 -0.37 -0.49
CA ALA A 72 -5.48 -1.22 -1.58
C ALA A 72 -6.43 -0.45 -2.51
N GLN A 73 -6.05 -0.35 -3.78
CA GLN A 73 -6.83 0.32 -4.81
C GLN A 73 -6.85 -0.56 -6.05
N CYS A 74 -8.01 -0.67 -6.72
CA CYS A 74 -8.08 -1.42 -7.96
C CYS A 74 -7.32 -0.70 -9.08
N LYS A 75 -6.79 -1.48 -10.04
CA LYS A 75 -6.00 -0.96 -11.17
C LYS A 75 -6.72 0.15 -11.94
N TYR A 76 -8.02 0.00 -12.18
CA TYR A 76 -8.81 1.01 -12.89
C TYR A 76 -8.87 2.35 -12.14
N CYS A 77 -9.11 2.35 -10.84
CA CYS A 77 -9.12 3.58 -10.05
C CYS A 77 -7.72 4.20 -9.91
N ASN A 78 -6.71 3.37 -9.69
CA ASN A 78 -5.34 3.83 -9.45
C ASN A 78 -4.67 4.36 -10.73
N GLU A 79 -4.65 3.56 -11.80
CA GLU A 79 -3.94 3.90 -13.04
C GLU A 79 -4.83 4.70 -13.99
N VAL A 80 -5.99 4.15 -14.38
CA VAL A 80 -6.84 4.74 -15.44
C VAL A 80 -7.48 6.04 -14.99
N LYS A 81 -7.90 6.12 -13.72
CA LYS A 81 -8.48 7.33 -13.13
C LYS A 81 -7.51 8.12 -12.25
N HIS A 82 -6.21 7.86 -12.40
CA HIS A 82 -5.14 8.60 -11.73
C HIS A 82 -5.33 8.77 -10.21
N GLY A 83 -5.73 7.68 -9.55
CA GLY A 83 -5.91 7.60 -8.11
C GLY A 83 -7.30 8.02 -7.59
N GLU A 84 -8.23 8.47 -8.44
CA GLU A 84 -9.57 8.96 -8.01
C GLU A 84 -9.45 9.96 -6.84
N LYS A 85 -8.52 10.93 -6.97
CA LYS A 85 -8.03 11.81 -5.87
C LYS A 85 -9.13 12.36 -4.97
N LYS A 86 -10.18 12.98 -5.53
CA LYS A 86 -11.29 13.56 -4.75
C LYS A 86 -11.97 12.53 -3.84
N LYS A 87 -12.23 11.32 -4.35
CA LYS A 87 -12.83 10.24 -3.56
C LYS A 87 -11.86 9.72 -2.52
N TYR A 88 -10.58 9.61 -2.87
CA TYR A 88 -9.56 9.17 -1.93
C TYR A 88 -9.44 10.15 -0.76
N GLU A 89 -9.31 11.44 -1.03
CA GLU A 89 -9.25 12.49 0.00
C GLU A 89 -10.50 12.46 0.89
N ALA A 90 -11.70 12.33 0.31
CA ALA A 90 -12.93 12.20 1.09
C ALA A 90 -12.88 11.00 2.05
N LYS A 91 -12.39 9.84 1.58
CA LYS A 91 -12.20 8.64 2.42
C LYS A 91 -11.18 8.83 3.53
N MET A 92 -10.09 9.55 3.25
CA MET A 92 -9.07 9.89 4.24
C MET A 92 -9.61 10.84 5.32
N ILE A 93 -10.40 11.84 4.93
CA ILE A 93 -11.06 12.76 5.85
C ILE A 93 -12.06 11.99 6.72
N THR A 94 -12.85 11.08 6.15
CA THR A 94 -13.75 10.22 6.94
C THR A 94 -12.97 9.34 7.93
N LYS A 95 -11.82 8.78 7.53
CA LYS A 95 -11.03 7.85 8.34
C LYS A 95 -10.22 8.53 9.46
N TYR A 96 -9.65 9.70 9.19
CA TYR A 96 -8.70 10.35 10.09
C TYR A 96 -9.16 11.71 10.62
N GLY A 97 -10.25 12.26 10.08
CA GLY A 97 -10.68 13.64 10.33
C GLY A 97 -9.95 14.64 9.44
N LYS A 98 -10.63 15.76 9.13
CA LYS A 98 -10.11 16.81 8.22
C LYS A 98 -8.80 17.42 8.72
N ALA A 99 -8.74 17.82 10.00
CA ALA A 99 -7.56 18.45 10.58
C ALA A 99 -6.30 17.56 10.47
N LYS A 100 -6.44 16.28 10.81
CA LYS A 100 -5.36 15.30 10.71
C LYS A 100 -4.92 15.06 9.26
N PHE A 101 -5.87 15.00 8.33
CA PHE A 101 -5.55 14.81 6.92
C PHE A 101 -4.81 16.01 6.32
N GLU A 102 -5.18 17.25 6.70
CA GLU A 102 -4.43 18.43 6.28
C GLU A 102 -3.00 18.43 6.87
N GLN A 103 -2.82 18.00 8.12
CA GLN A 103 -1.48 17.82 8.68
C GLN A 103 -0.66 16.78 7.90
N MET A 104 -1.27 15.65 7.52
CA MET A 104 -0.61 14.64 6.68
C MET A 104 -0.17 15.20 5.32
N LYS A 105 -0.97 16.09 4.70
CA LYS A 105 -0.58 16.76 3.44
C LYS A 105 0.61 17.68 3.61
N ILE A 106 0.73 18.36 4.74
CA ILE A 106 1.90 19.18 5.09
C ILE A 106 3.12 18.29 5.27
N ASP A 107 2.98 17.21 6.06
CA ASP A 107 4.08 16.27 6.31
C ASP A 107 4.59 15.59 5.04
N ALA A 108 3.68 15.25 4.12
CA ALA A 108 4.00 14.63 2.83
C ALA A 108 4.83 15.53 1.88
N LYS A 109 4.96 16.83 2.18
CA LYS A 109 5.81 17.78 1.45
C LYS A 109 7.22 17.92 2.03
N LYS A 110 7.47 17.39 3.23
CA LYS A 110 8.80 17.45 3.87
C LYS A 110 9.85 16.77 3.00
N ILE A 111 11.05 17.34 2.99
CA ILE A 111 12.19 16.77 2.26
C ILE A 111 12.89 15.77 3.18
N ILE A 112 12.77 14.48 2.85
CA ILE A 112 13.55 13.41 3.51
C ILE A 112 14.75 13.07 2.61
N LYS A 113 15.93 13.54 3.03
CA LYS A 113 17.19 13.42 2.28
C LYS A 113 17.71 11.98 2.21
N TYR A 114 17.62 11.26 3.33
CA TYR A 114 18.13 9.89 3.44
C TYR A 114 17.02 8.92 3.85
N VAL A 115 17.00 7.76 3.19
CA VAL A 115 16.14 6.63 3.53
C VAL A 115 16.97 5.37 3.40
N ASP A 116 16.98 4.56 4.45
CA ASP A 116 17.53 3.22 4.40
C ASP A 116 16.50 2.25 3.78
N TYR A 117 16.62 2.04 2.48
CA TYR A 117 15.73 1.15 1.75
C TYR A 117 15.95 -0.33 2.10
N GLU A 118 17.13 -0.73 2.58
CA GLU A 118 17.38 -2.11 2.95
C GLU A 118 16.65 -2.44 4.26
N GLN A 119 16.75 -1.55 5.24
CA GLN A 119 16.00 -1.66 6.48
C GLN A 119 14.48 -1.60 6.25
N LEU A 120 13.99 -0.75 5.33
CA LEU A 120 12.58 -0.75 4.94
C LEU A 120 12.17 -2.08 4.30
N ALA A 121 12.99 -2.62 3.40
CA ALA A 121 12.71 -3.91 2.77
C ALA A 121 12.62 -5.04 3.81
N LYS A 122 13.53 -5.07 4.79
CA LYS A 122 13.48 -6.01 5.90
C LYS A 122 12.20 -5.84 6.72
N THR A 123 11.94 -4.61 7.17
CA THR A 123 10.78 -4.28 8.01
C THR A 123 9.46 -4.71 7.36
N TYR A 124 9.25 -4.37 6.09
CA TYR A 124 8.01 -4.73 5.40
C TYR A 124 7.93 -6.19 5.01
N ASN A 125 9.07 -6.86 4.80
CA ASN A 125 9.09 -8.30 4.63
C ASN A 125 8.67 -9.02 5.92
N ASP A 126 9.18 -8.58 7.07
CA ASP A 126 8.86 -9.15 8.38
C ASP A 126 7.37 -8.95 8.71
N LYS A 127 6.83 -7.74 8.49
CA LYS A 127 5.40 -7.45 8.62
C LYS A 127 4.53 -8.29 7.69
N TYR A 128 4.93 -8.43 6.42
CA TYR A 128 4.22 -9.25 5.44
C TYR A 128 4.22 -10.73 5.86
N ILE A 129 5.36 -11.29 6.26
CA ILE A 129 5.46 -12.68 6.72
C ILE A 129 4.59 -12.91 7.96
N ALA A 130 4.58 -11.97 8.92
CA ALA A 130 3.74 -12.07 10.11
C ALA A 130 2.25 -12.15 9.74
N LEU A 131 1.77 -11.29 8.82
CA LEU A 131 0.39 -11.34 8.33
C LEU A 131 0.07 -12.65 7.59
N MET A 132 0.99 -13.12 6.75
CA MET A 132 0.79 -14.37 6.00
C MET A 132 0.69 -15.58 6.95
N LYS A 133 1.57 -15.65 7.96
CA LYS A 133 1.54 -16.67 9.00
C LYS A 133 0.24 -16.63 9.80
N SER A 134 -0.23 -15.44 10.18
CA SER A 134 -1.48 -15.31 10.96
C SER A 134 -2.73 -15.77 10.22
N CYS A 135 -2.69 -15.84 8.88
CA CYS A 135 -3.79 -16.35 8.06
C CYS A 135 -3.53 -17.74 7.45
N GLY A 136 -2.46 -18.42 7.86
CA GLY A 136 -2.16 -19.80 7.42
C GLY A 136 -1.55 -19.92 6.02
N PHE A 137 -1.08 -18.82 5.42
CA PHE A 137 -0.43 -18.82 4.11
C PHE A 137 1.09 -18.74 4.23
N LYS A 138 1.82 -19.47 3.38
CA LYS A 138 3.29 -19.49 3.37
C LYS A 138 3.85 -18.61 2.26
N THR A 139 3.17 -18.52 1.12
CA THR A 139 3.69 -17.81 -0.06
C THR A 139 2.68 -16.89 -0.73
N TRP A 140 3.19 -15.90 -1.46
CA TRP A 140 2.35 -15.02 -2.29
C TRP A 140 1.60 -15.80 -3.37
N LEU A 141 2.23 -16.84 -3.94
CA LEU A 141 1.63 -17.67 -4.99
C LEU A 141 0.46 -18.50 -4.45
N GLU A 142 0.56 -19.06 -3.25
CA GLU A 142 -0.54 -19.76 -2.59
C GLU A 142 -1.76 -18.86 -2.41
N LEU A 143 -1.52 -17.62 -1.98
CA LEU A 143 -2.57 -16.62 -1.81
C LEU A 143 -3.21 -16.24 -3.15
N LEU A 144 -2.41 -16.12 -4.22
CA LEU A 144 -2.94 -15.83 -5.56
C LEU A 144 -3.80 -16.95 -6.13
N LYS A 145 -3.56 -18.20 -5.75
CA LYS A 145 -4.32 -19.37 -6.20
C LYS A 145 -5.68 -19.53 -5.51
N GLN A 146 -5.95 -18.77 -4.46
CA GLN A 146 -7.25 -18.82 -3.80
C GLN A 146 -8.32 -18.24 -4.73
N GLU A 147 -9.41 -18.96 -4.91
CA GLU A 147 -10.56 -18.48 -5.65
C GLU A 147 -11.68 -18.14 -4.68
N ARG A 148 -12.67 -17.34 -5.14
CA ARG A 148 -13.95 -17.31 -4.44
C ARG A 148 -14.61 -18.66 -4.71
N ASN A 149 -14.77 -19.47 -3.67
CA ASN A 149 -15.87 -20.43 -3.65
C ASN A 149 -17.20 -19.68 -3.78
#